data_AF-A0A150FE17-F1
#
_entry.id   AF-A0A150FE17-F1
#
_cell.length_a   1.000
_cell.length_b   1.000
_cell.length_c   1.000
_cell.angle_alpha   90.00
_cell.angle_beta   90.00
_cell.angle_gamma   90.00
#
_symmetry.space_group_name_H-M   'P 1'
#
loop_
_entity.id
_entity.type
_entity.pdbx_description
1 polymer ?
#
loop_
_entity_poly.entity_id
_entity_poly.type
_entity_poly.pdbx_seq_one_letter_code
_entity_poly.pdbx_strand_id
1 'polypeptide(L)'
;MLIKKVICHVAAFQAEEFSKAQSKWRELSKVKGFIKQAGGWRTDEDGHLTAVIVGVWENRQYYEEFMAHSHDQIFANTKQNDTFQSINVELCEADDVHEIFRQLDLRFEPEWTVLNT
;
A
#
# COMPACT_ATOMS: atom_id res chain seq x y z
N MET A 1 14.70 -0.27 -8.82
CA MET A 1 13.87 0.14 -7.67
C MET A 1 13.16 -1.09 -7.12
N LEU A 2 12.84 -1.11 -5.82
CA LEU A 2 12.01 -2.18 -5.26
C LEU A 2 10.56 -1.73 -5.22
N ILE A 3 9.66 -2.62 -5.65
CA ILE A 3 8.22 -2.42 -5.63
C ILE A 3 7.61 -3.39 -4.63
N LYS A 4 6.81 -2.86 -3.72
CA LYS A 4 5.97 -3.60 -2.80
C LYS A 4 4.53 -3.46 -3.21
N LYS A 5 3.88 -4.55 -3.56
CA LYS A 5 2.44 -4.59 -3.84
C LYS A 5 1.75 -5.32 -2.69
N VAL A 6 0.75 -4.67 -2.11
CA VAL A 6 -0.06 -5.17 -1.01
C VAL A 6 -1.49 -5.32 -1.53
N ILE A 7 -2.05 -6.50 -1.34
CA ILE A 7 -3.38 -6.87 -1.82
C ILE A 7 -4.17 -7.32 -0.60
N CYS A 8 -5.22 -6.59 -0.24
CA CYS A 8 -6.05 -6.90 0.91
C CYS A 8 -7.48 -7.19 0.47
N HIS A 9 -8.06 -8.30 0.93
CA HIS A 9 -9.50 -8.53 0.81
C HIS A 9 -10.20 -7.85 1.98
N VAL A 10 -11.18 -7.01 1.68
CA VAL A 10 -11.85 -6.16 2.66
C VAL A 10 -13.35 -6.39 2.56
N ALA A 11 -14.00 -6.64 3.69
CA ALA A 11 -15.45 -6.72 3.71
C ALA A 11 -16.05 -5.34 3.40
N ALA A 12 -17.18 -5.29 2.67
CA ALA A 12 -17.80 -4.03 2.27
C ALA A 12 -18.07 -3.08 3.46
N PHE A 13 -18.48 -3.61 4.61
CA PHE A 13 -18.73 -2.83 5.82
C PHE A 13 -17.46 -2.26 6.49
N GLN A 14 -16.26 -2.75 6.13
CA GLN A 14 -14.97 -2.27 6.65
C GLN A 14 -14.27 -1.30 5.70
N ALA A 15 -14.77 -1.10 4.48
CA ALA A 15 -14.08 -0.32 3.44
C ALA A 15 -13.76 1.12 3.86
N GLU A 16 -14.66 1.76 4.62
CA GLU A 16 -14.43 3.12 5.13
C GLU A 16 -13.32 3.15 6.18
N GLU A 17 -13.36 2.24 7.17
CA GLU A 17 -12.34 2.15 8.21
C GLU A 17 -10.98 1.73 7.64
N PHE A 18 -10.97 0.83 6.65
CA PHE A 18 -9.77 0.49 5.89
C PHE A 18 -9.17 1.72 5.22
N SER A 19 -10.00 2.53 4.54
CA SER A 19 -9.54 3.73 3.85
C SER A 19 -8.98 4.78 4.82
N LYS A 20 -9.63 4.97 5.98
CA LYS A 20 -9.15 5.87 7.04
C LYS A 20 -7.85 5.39 7.67
N ALA A 21 -7.67 4.08 7.84
CA ALA A 21 -6.40 3.54 8.30
C ALA A 21 -5.32 3.71 7.22
N GLN A 22 -5.67 3.48 5.95
CA GLN A 22 -4.72 3.50 4.85
C GLN A 22 -4.15 4.91 4.62
N SER A 23 -4.95 5.97 4.78
CA SER A 23 -4.50 7.36 4.64
C SER A 23 -3.49 7.78 5.72
N LYS A 24 -3.45 7.09 6.87
CA LYS A 24 -2.47 7.37 7.93
C LYS A 24 -1.06 6.89 7.57
N TRP A 25 -0.90 6.07 6.52
CA TRP A 25 0.41 5.71 5.99
C TRP A 25 1.16 6.89 5.35
N ARG A 26 0.58 8.10 5.34
CA ARG A 26 1.30 9.34 5.00
C ARG A 26 2.63 9.53 5.75
N GLU A 27 2.79 8.92 6.93
CA GLU A 27 4.07 8.94 7.66
C GLU A 27 5.24 8.31 6.87
N LEU A 28 4.95 7.48 5.85
CA LEU A 28 5.97 6.98 4.91
C LEU A 28 6.70 8.10 4.17
N SER A 29 6.11 9.30 4.03
CA SER A 29 6.76 10.42 3.35
C SER A 29 8.10 10.83 3.98
N LYS A 30 8.33 10.46 5.25
CA LYS A 30 9.53 10.77 6.02
C LYS A 30 10.53 9.61 6.08
N VAL A 31 10.19 8.45 5.50
CA VAL A 31 11.02 7.25 5.56
C VAL A 31 12.10 7.33 4.49
N LYS A 32 13.35 7.14 4.90
CA LYS A 32 14.51 7.16 4.01
C LYS A 32 14.37 6.08 2.94
N GLY A 33 14.62 6.44 1.67
CA GLY A 33 14.57 5.53 0.53
C GLY A 33 13.16 5.13 0.08
N PHE A 34 12.10 5.60 0.75
CA PHE A 34 10.74 5.54 0.20
C PHE A 34 10.60 6.57 -0.93
N ILE A 35 9.95 6.20 -2.04
CA ILE A 35 9.75 7.11 -3.19
C ILE A 35 8.29 7.57 -3.23
N LYS A 36 7.37 6.60 -3.32
CA LYS A 36 5.93 6.87 -3.42
C LYS A 36 5.09 5.68 -2.99
N GLN A 37 3.86 5.94 -2.61
CA GLN A 37 2.79 4.97 -2.47
C GLN A 37 1.57 5.47 -3.22
N ALA A 38 0.83 4.56 -3.84
CA ALA A 38 -0.45 4.83 -4.48
C ALA A 38 -1.27 3.54 -4.53
N GLY A 39 -2.59 3.65 -4.65
CA GLY A 39 -3.45 2.47 -4.68
C GLY A 39 -4.91 2.81 -4.88
N GLY A 40 -5.74 1.78 -4.80
CA GLY A 40 -7.18 1.93 -4.92
C GLY A 40 -7.91 0.61 -4.75
N TRP A 41 -9.20 0.65 -5.07
CA TRP A 41 -10.09 -0.51 -4.98
C TRP A 41 -10.22 -1.22 -6.31
N ARG A 42 -10.29 -2.54 -6.24
CA ARG A 42 -10.84 -3.42 -7.26
C ARG A 42 -12.07 -4.11 -6.68
N THR A 43 -13.09 -4.26 -7.50
CA THR A 43 -14.26 -5.07 -7.18
C THR A 43 -14.28 -6.25 -8.15
N ASP A 44 -14.42 -7.47 -7.65
CA ASP A 44 -14.61 -8.65 -8.51
C ASP A 44 -16.08 -8.80 -8.94
N GLU A 45 -16.37 -9.82 -9.76
CA GLU A 45 -17.71 -10.08 -10.28
C GLU A 45 -18.73 -10.42 -9.17
N ASP A 46 -18.25 -10.96 -8.05
CA ASP A 46 -19.06 -11.33 -6.88
C ASP A 46 -19.26 -10.15 -5.91
N GLY A 47 -18.68 -8.99 -6.20
CA GLY A 47 -18.82 -7.77 -5.41
C GLY A 47 -17.85 -7.67 -4.23
N HIS A 48 -16.84 -8.55 -4.13
CA HIS A 48 -15.82 -8.45 -3.09
C HIS A 48 -14.86 -7.30 -3.36
N LEU A 49 -14.51 -6.57 -2.30
CA LEU A 49 -13.58 -5.45 -2.39
C LEU A 49 -12.15 -5.94 -2.12
N THR A 50 -11.28 -5.61 -3.06
CA THR A 50 -9.83 -5.82 -2.95
C THR A 50 -9.15 -4.47 -2.96
N ALA A 51 -8.48 -4.11 -1.87
CA ALA A 51 -7.57 -2.97 -1.85
C ALA A 51 -6.22 -3.38 -2.44
N VAL A 52 -5.73 -2.61 -3.41
CA VAL A 52 -4.39 -2.80 -3.98
C VAL A 52 -3.58 -1.54 -3.71
N ILE A 53 -2.47 -1.71 -2.99
CA ILE A 53 -1.55 -0.64 -2.62
C ILE A 53 -0.18 -0.98 -3.19
N VAL A 54 0.44 -0.02 -3.85
CA VAL A 54 1.79 -0.15 -4.41
C VAL A 54 2.69 0.90 -3.77
N GLY A 55 3.71 0.43 -3.06
CA GLY A 55 4.82 1.23 -2.54
C GLY A 55 6.07 1.05 -3.39
N VAL A 56 6.78 2.13 -3.65
CA VAL A 56 8.02 2.18 -4.43
C VAL A 56 9.15 2.65 -3.53
N TRP A 57 10.28 1.95 -3.61
CA TRP A 57 11.48 2.18 -2.83
C TRP A 57 12.68 2.31 -3.76
N GLU A 58 13.65 3.13 -3.37
CA GLU A 58 14.90 3.33 -4.11
C GLU A 58 15.60 1.98 -4.37
N ASN A 59 15.69 1.14 -3.35
CA ASN A 59 16.28 -0.18 -3.41
C ASN A 59 15.77 -1.07 -2.28
N ARG A 60 16.16 -2.35 -2.34
CA ARG A 60 15.82 -3.36 -1.33
C ARG A 60 16.37 -3.07 0.06
N GLN A 61 17.59 -2.54 0.15
CA GLN A 61 18.21 -2.25 1.45
C GLN A 61 17.37 -1.27 2.28
N TYR A 62 16.92 -0.16 1.69
CA TYR A 62 16.08 0.80 2.41
C TYR A 62 14.72 0.24 2.81
N TYR A 63 14.14 -0.62 1.97
CA TYR A 63 12.90 -1.31 2.34
C TYR A 63 13.11 -2.26 3.53
N GLU A 64 14.20 -3.02 3.56
CA GLU A 64 14.53 -3.93 4.66
C GLU A 64 14.82 -3.15 5.96
N GLU A 65 15.55 -2.04 5.89
CA GLU A 65 15.76 -1.13 7.03
C GLU A 65 14.42 -0.59 7.58
N PHE A 66 13.51 -0.19 6.69
CA PHE A 66 12.17 0.23 7.08
C PHE A 66 11.38 -0.88 7.78
N MET A 67 11.40 -2.10 7.23
CA MET A 67 10.73 -3.27 7.83
C MET A 67 11.30 -3.60 9.22
N ALA A 68 12.61 -3.42 9.42
CA ALA A 68 13.27 -3.73 10.69
C ALA A 68 13.01 -2.70 11.80
N HIS A 69 12.75 -1.43 11.45
CA HIS A 69 12.81 -0.34 12.44
C HIS A 69 11.56 0.53 12.55
N SER A 70 10.82 0.73 11.46
CA SER A 70 9.74 1.73 11.42
C SER A 70 8.39 1.16 11.05
N HIS A 71 8.36 0.02 10.35
CA HIS A 71 7.11 -0.58 9.86
C HIS A 71 6.10 -0.82 10.97
N ASP A 72 6.47 -1.57 12.01
CA ASP A 72 5.52 -1.99 13.04
C ASP A 72 4.96 -0.83 13.85
N GLN A 73 5.78 0.20 14.08
CA GLN A 73 5.35 1.43 14.74
C GLN A 73 4.31 2.19 13.90
N ILE A 74 4.57 2.38 12.61
CA ILE A 74 3.61 3.05 11.71
C ILE A 74 2.34 2.21 11.59
N PHE A 75 2.48 0.89 11.40
CA PHE A 75 1.35 -0.02 11.27
C PHE A 75 0.44 0.01 12.49
N ALA A 76 1.00 -0.07 13.70
CA ALA A 76 0.24 0.03 14.95
C ALA A 76 -0.54 1.36 15.07
N ASN A 77 0.03 2.47 14.59
CA ASN A 77 -0.61 3.78 14.63
C ASN A 77 -1.79 3.91 13.65
N THR A 78 -1.81 3.11 12.59
CA THR A 78 -2.89 3.17 11.58
C THR A 78 -4.18 2.49 12.05
N LYS A 79 -4.05 1.41 12.83
CA LYS A 79 -5.10 0.40 13.12
C LYS A 79 -5.58 -0.38 11.90
N GLN A 80 -4.74 -0.56 10.89
CA GLN A 80 -5.11 -1.26 9.65
C GLN A 80 -5.39 -2.76 9.86
N ASN A 81 -4.76 -3.39 10.85
CA ASN A 81 -4.82 -4.83 11.10
C ASN A 81 -6.24 -5.40 11.25
N ASP A 82 -7.19 -4.60 11.76
CA ASP A 82 -8.56 -5.04 12.02
C ASP A 82 -9.54 -4.64 10.90
N THR A 83 -9.03 -4.19 9.76
CA THR A 83 -9.83 -3.61 8.67
C THR A 83 -9.86 -4.46 7.39
N PHE A 84 -9.18 -5.61 7.38
CA PHE A 84 -9.15 -6.53 6.24
C PHE A 84 -9.23 -7.99 6.71
N GLN A 85 -9.70 -8.88 5.83
CA GLN A 85 -9.88 -10.31 6.12
C GLN A 85 -8.64 -11.14 5.77
N SER A 86 -7.93 -10.73 4.73
CA SER A 86 -6.66 -11.35 4.33
C SER A 86 -5.77 -10.33 3.64
N ILE A 87 -4.47 -10.62 3.64
CA ILE A 87 -3.43 -9.79 3.02
C ILE A 87 -2.45 -10.69 2.25
N ASN A 88 -2.07 -10.26 1.07
CA ASN A 88 -0.95 -10.80 0.29
C ASN A 88 0.03 -9.67 -0.01
N VAL A 89 1.33 -9.96 0.08
CA VAL A 89 2.40 -8.99 -0.19
C VAL A 89 3.36 -9.57 -1.22
N GLU A 90 3.53 -8.87 -2.33
CA GLU A 90 4.42 -9.22 -3.42
C GLU A 90 5.55 -8.19 -3.51
N LEU A 91 6.78 -8.68 -3.71
CA LEU A 91 7.97 -7.84 -3.91
C LEU A 91 8.56 -8.13 -5.29
N CYS A 92 8.83 -7.09 -6.07
CA CYS A 92 9.56 -7.22 -7.33
C CYS A 92 10.55 -6.07 -7.53
N GLU A 93 11.66 -6.37 -8.19
CA GLU A 93 12.59 -5.35 -8.69
C GLU A 93 12.08 -4.87 -10.04
N ALA A 94 12.08 -3.55 -10.24
CA ALA A 94 11.68 -2.94 -11.51
C ALA A 94 12.57 -1.75 -11.85
N ASP A 95 12.86 -1.61 -13.14
CA ASP A 95 13.58 -0.45 -13.69
C ASP A 95 12.62 0.70 -14.01
N ASP A 96 11.35 0.41 -14.36
CA ASP A 96 10.29 1.38 -14.60
C ASP A 96 9.01 1.02 -13.83
N VAL A 97 8.45 2.02 -13.14
CA VAL A 97 7.24 1.90 -12.31
C VAL A 97 5.95 2.22 -13.07
N HIS A 98 6.03 2.85 -14.25
CA HIS A 98 4.84 3.28 -15.00
C HIS A 98 4.03 2.12 -15.58
N GLU A 99 4.65 0.97 -15.82
CA GLU A 99 3.93 -0.22 -16.31
C GLU A 99 3.09 -0.86 -15.21
N ILE A 100 3.58 -0.87 -13.97
CA ILE A 100 2.91 -1.48 -12.82
C ILE A 100 1.58 -0.79 -12.52
N PHE A 101 1.54 0.55 -12.54
CA PHE A 101 0.29 1.27 -12.27
C PHE A 101 -0.69 1.24 -13.45
N ARG A 102 -0.22 1.10 -14.69
CA ARG A 102 -1.09 1.07 -15.89
C ARG A 102 -1.88 -0.22 -16.05
N GLN A 103 -1.35 -1.34 -15.54
CA GLN A 103 -2.01 -2.64 -15.63
C GLN A 103 -3.05 -2.87 -14.52
N LEU A 104 -3.08 -1.98 -13.52
CA LEU A 104 -3.96 -2.11 -12.39
C LEU A 104 -5.31 -1.47 -12.72
N ASP A 105 -6.27 -2.30 -13.15
CA ASP A 105 -7.68 -1.93 -13.19
C ASP A 105 -8.17 -1.67 -11.75
N LEU A 106 -8.08 -0.39 -11.34
CA LEU A 106 -8.35 0.10 -10.01
C LEU A 106 -9.16 1.39 -10.08
N ARG A 107 -10.16 1.49 -9.21
CA ARG A 107 -10.68 2.78 -8.78
C ARG A 107 -9.68 3.41 -7.82
N PHE A 108 -8.88 4.32 -8.34
CA PHE A 108 -7.83 5.01 -7.58
C PHE A 108 -8.39 5.80 -6.38
N GLU A 109 -7.68 5.74 -5.25
CA GLU A 109 -8.02 6.46 -4.02
C GLU A 109 -6.94 7.50 -3.70
N PRO A 110 -7.20 8.81 -3.95
CA PRO A 110 -6.19 9.87 -3.79
C PRO A 110 -5.59 9.93 -2.39
N GLU A 111 -6.39 9.70 -1.36
CA GLU A 111 -5.98 9.76 0.06
C GLU A 111 -4.99 8.66 0.46
N TRP A 112 -4.78 7.65 -0.39
CA TRP A 112 -3.78 6.59 -0.17
C TRP A 112 -2.42 6.94 -0.77
N THR A 113 -2.37 8.05 -1.52
CA THR A 113 -1.17 8.52 -2.19
C THR A 113 -0.24 9.19 -1.21
N VAL A 114 1.01 8.75 -1.20
CA VAL A 114 2.07 9.35 -0.40
C VAL A 114 3.24 9.59 -1.32
N LEU A 115 3.76 10.80 -1.32
CA LEU A 115 5.02 11.13 -1.99
C LEU A 115 6.05 11.41 -0.90
N ASN A 116 7.30 11.01 -1.12
CA ASN A 116 8.39 11.48 -0.26
C ASN A 116 8.49 13.01 -0.38
N THR A 117 8.63 13.69 0.76
CA THR A 117 8.66 15.15 0.90
C THR A 117 10.00 15.63 1.43
#